data_AF-A0A662YC27-F1
#
_entry.id   AF-A0A662YC27-F1
#
_cell.length_a   1.000
_cell.length_b   1.000
_cell.length_c   1.000
_cell.angle_alpha   90.00
_cell.angle_beta   90.00
_cell.angle_gamma   90.00
#
_symmetry.space_group_name_H-M   'P 1'
#
loop_
_entity.id
_entity.type
_entity.pdbx_description
1 polymer ?
#
loop_
_entity_poly.entity_id
_entity_poly.type
_entity_poly.pdbx_seq_one_letter_code
_entity_poly.pdbx_strand_id
1 'polypeptide(L)'
;MSAEAKEEEKELKLFCALLGVPGDAFSVVISNKETTDALKKTIKAEVPEVITWAARDLQLYVARDPIKGDADHGEWLSDEDESLLTSTLKIGEVDEAVKALLGGAAPMKATWDLESIFNELKMPPPSTKQIHILVQLPSAGRVGARAGHNDQGGLVLEPAIKRPRTTSSQGDHGEARGAPAVQFSMEKVELEIDSTEFDLDALSEKVGSRIETPGLHAFWSSMEGFPSGYHVRQEEAVFWAVVKKLLPSVGKSPVVILGSPGVGKSSFLVLLAFYVACFRKRKVLVIRQLKSGERANAVVFLNGKDGEHERSAGASWKVSIRRASDQNFLQLHAIREAEVTRGSLVLIDGYTQSDVKADIFLALRPFHVLATSCQYDKKSDDPAHKVVLPAWRFEDLLGYVLKNR
;
A
#
# COMPACT_ATOMS: atom_id res chain seq x y z
N MET A 1 20.12 61.24 3.14
CA MET A 1 19.59 60.61 4.36
C MET A 1 18.74 59.44 3.90
N SER A 2 19.31 58.23 3.95
CA SER A 2 18.60 57.02 3.54
C SER A 2 17.62 56.67 4.65
N ALA A 3 16.33 56.66 4.34
CA ALA A 3 15.31 56.19 5.25
C ALA A 3 15.48 54.68 5.41
N GLU A 4 16.04 54.25 6.55
CA GLU A 4 15.87 52.88 7.02
C GLU A 4 14.36 52.66 7.20
N ALA A 5 13.77 51.89 6.29
CA ALA A 5 12.44 51.36 6.48
C ALA A 5 12.49 50.50 7.76
N LYS A 6 11.82 50.96 8.82
CA LYS A 6 11.56 50.13 10.00
C LYS A 6 10.67 48.99 9.53
N GLU A 7 11.24 47.78 9.39
CA GLU A 7 10.47 46.55 9.23
C GLU A 7 9.53 46.41 10.43
N GLU A 8 8.24 46.63 10.20
CA GLU A 8 7.21 46.59 11.23
C GLU A 8 6.92 45.13 11.57
N GLU A 9 7.08 44.77 12.85
CA GLU A 9 6.76 43.43 13.33
C GLU A 9 5.23 43.23 13.26
N LYS A 10 4.80 42.21 12.53
CA LYS A 10 3.39 41.95 12.25
C LYS A 10 2.98 40.59 12.79
N GLU A 11 1.92 40.58 13.58
CA GLU A 11 1.31 39.35 14.06
C GLU A 11 0.50 38.68 12.92
N LEU A 12 0.76 37.40 12.68
CA LEU A 12 0.14 36.58 11.66
C LEU A 12 -0.80 35.57 12.32
N LYS A 13 -2.01 35.45 11.77
CA LYS A 13 -2.91 34.32 12.06
C LYS A 13 -2.81 33.31 10.94
N LEU A 14 -2.25 32.14 11.22
CA LEU A 14 -2.04 31.06 10.26
C LEU A 14 -2.97 29.91 10.57
N PHE A 15 -3.58 29.33 9.53
CA PHE A 15 -4.34 28.09 9.66
C PHE A 15 -3.46 26.90 9.26
N CYS A 16 -3.36 25.93 10.16
CA CYS A 16 -2.51 24.75 10.06
C CYS A 16 -3.38 23.50 9.92
N ALA A 17 -2.96 22.57 9.06
CA ALA A 17 -3.60 21.28 8.90
C ALA A 17 -2.59 20.15 9.14
N LEU A 18 -2.98 19.15 9.94
CA LEU A 18 -2.17 17.95 10.17
C LEU A 18 -2.36 16.97 9.01
N LEU A 19 -1.27 16.49 8.42
CA LEU A 19 -1.35 15.43 7.42
C LEU A 19 -1.64 14.10 8.11
N GLY A 20 -2.73 13.42 7.71
CA GLY A 20 -3.07 12.07 8.18
C GLY A 20 -3.94 11.95 9.40
N VAL A 21 -4.20 13.07 10.05
CA VAL A 21 -5.09 13.10 11.20
C VAL A 21 -6.43 13.62 10.68
N PRO A 22 -7.50 12.81 10.71
CA PRO A 22 -8.83 13.29 10.33
C PRO A 22 -9.29 14.36 11.31
N GLY A 23 -9.54 15.57 10.82
CA GLY A 23 -9.98 16.72 11.59
C GLY A 23 -9.85 18.04 10.82
N ASP A 24 -10.48 19.09 11.33
CA ASP A 24 -10.47 20.44 10.73
C ASP A 24 -9.14 21.17 11.01
N ALA A 25 -8.82 22.16 10.18
CA ALA A 25 -7.66 23.02 10.38
C ALA A 25 -7.79 23.86 11.67
N PHE A 26 -6.66 24.11 12.35
CA PHE A 26 -6.61 24.92 13.57
C PHE A 26 -5.77 26.18 13.34
N SER A 27 -6.04 27.25 14.09
CA SER A 27 -5.33 28.52 13.93
C SER A 27 -4.22 28.70 14.96
N VAL A 28 -3.05 29.16 14.52
CA VAL A 28 -1.95 29.62 15.38
C VAL A 28 -1.69 31.10 15.14
N VAL A 29 -1.30 31.81 16.20
CA VAL A 29 -0.92 33.22 16.14
C VAL A 29 0.57 33.34 16.40
N ILE A 30 1.31 34.00 15.51
CA ILE A 30 2.77 34.13 15.58
C ILE A 30 3.26 35.39 14.87
N SER A 31 4.35 35.98 15.35
CA SER A 31 5.00 37.12 14.67
C SER A 31 5.65 36.70 13.35
N ASN A 32 5.61 37.55 12.33
CA ASN A 32 6.24 37.30 11.03
C ASN A 32 7.78 37.18 11.12
N LYS A 33 8.39 37.79 12.13
CA LYS A 33 9.85 37.72 12.37
C LYS A 33 10.28 36.47 13.14
N GLU A 34 9.33 35.68 13.61
CA GLU A 34 9.64 34.43 14.31
C GLU A 34 10.11 33.34 13.35
N THR A 35 10.89 32.42 13.91
CA THR A 35 11.48 31.32 13.14
C THR A 35 10.50 30.18 12.92
N THR A 36 10.78 29.36 11.90
CA THR A 36 10.09 28.08 11.70
C THR A 36 10.18 27.17 12.94
N ASP A 37 11.28 27.20 13.72
CA ASP A 37 11.37 26.44 14.98
C ASP A 37 10.39 26.95 16.06
N ALA A 38 10.23 28.28 16.17
CA ALA A 38 9.22 28.87 17.05
C ALA A 38 7.80 28.44 16.62
N LEU A 39 7.51 28.47 15.31
CA LEU A 39 6.23 27.99 14.77
C LEU A 39 5.96 26.52 15.12
N LYS A 40 6.96 25.64 15.03
CA LYS A 40 6.83 24.22 15.43
C LYS A 40 6.47 24.08 16.91
N LYS A 41 7.04 24.90 17.79
CA LYS A 41 6.73 24.90 19.23
C LYS A 41 5.31 25.37 19.49
N THR A 42 4.87 26.44 18.83
CA THR A 42 3.51 26.96 18.94
C THR A 42 2.47 25.94 18.47
N ILE A 43 2.69 25.31 17.31
CA ILE A 43 1.81 24.25 16.79
C ILE A 43 1.69 23.09 17.78
N LYS A 44 2.81 22.63 18.36
CA LYS A 44 2.77 21.56 19.37
C LYS A 44 1.98 21.96 20.62
N ALA A 45 2.12 23.20 21.07
CA ALA A 45 1.43 23.70 22.26
C ALA A 45 -0.09 23.80 22.06
N GLU A 46 -0.53 24.06 20.83
CA GLU A 46 -1.95 24.19 20.48
C GLU A 46 -2.69 22.84 20.45
N VAL A 47 -2.01 21.76 20.02
CA VAL A 47 -2.61 20.42 19.88
C VAL A 47 -1.77 19.32 20.58
N PRO A 48 -1.54 19.41 21.90
CA PRO A 48 -0.63 18.52 22.63
C PRO A 48 -1.11 17.07 22.69
N GLU A 49 -2.43 16.86 22.65
CA GLU A 49 -3.05 15.53 22.67
C GLU A 49 -2.81 14.74 21.38
N VAL A 50 -2.61 15.44 20.27
CA VAL A 50 -2.38 14.85 18.94
C VAL A 50 -0.87 14.78 18.63
N ILE A 51 -0.10 15.80 19.04
CA ILE A 51 1.35 15.87 18.79
C ILE A 51 2.13 15.40 20.01
N THR A 52 2.36 14.09 20.08
CA THR A 52 3.15 13.46 21.15
C THR A 52 4.68 13.59 20.95
N TRP A 53 5.13 13.87 19.73
CA TRP A 53 6.55 13.98 19.37
C TRP A 53 7.21 15.30 19.82
N ALA A 54 8.54 15.38 19.74
CA ALA A 54 9.23 16.64 19.98
C ALA A 54 8.95 17.63 18.83
N ALA A 55 8.76 18.92 19.15
CA ALA A 55 8.46 19.95 18.15
C ALA A 55 9.49 19.96 17.00
N ARG A 56 10.76 19.69 17.30
CA ARG A 56 11.85 19.61 16.32
C ARG A 56 11.65 18.53 15.24
N ASP A 57 10.92 17.47 15.57
CA ASP A 57 10.71 16.33 14.67
C ASP A 57 9.59 16.62 13.65
N LEU A 58 8.76 17.63 13.88
CA LEU A 58 7.74 18.10 12.94
C LEU A 58 8.37 18.63 11.65
N GLN A 59 7.79 18.30 10.50
CA GLN A 59 8.12 18.94 9.24
C GLN A 59 6.98 19.87 8.81
N LEU A 60 7.31 21.10 8.46
CA LEU A 60 6.33 22.12 8.07
C LEU A 60 6.51 22.44 6.58
N TYR A 61 5.40 22.63 5.89
CA TYR A 61 5.37 23.03 4.48
C TYR A 61 4.40 24.20 4.29
N VAL A 62 4.72 25.10 3.38
CA VAL A 62 3.80 26.17 2.96
C VAL A 62 2.73 25.56 2.07
N ALA A 63 1.46 25.77 2.41
CA ALA A 63 0.31 25.23 1.70
C ALA A 63 -0.02 26.08 0.47
N ARG A 64 0.72 25.85 -0.62
CA ARG A 64 0.54 26.56 -1.90
C ARG A 64 -0.38 25.77 -2.83
N ASP A 65 -1.26 26.47 -3.55
CA ASP A 65 -2.06 25.88 -4.63
C ASP A 65 -1.17 25.74 -5.90
N PRO A 66 -0.98 24.50 -6.42
CA PRO A 66 -0.13 24.26 -7.57
C PRO A 66 -0.79 24.58 -8.92
N ILE A 67 -2.10 24.81 -8.95
CA ILE A 67 -2.90 25.03 -10.17
C ILE A 67 -3.14 26.52 -10.39
N LYS A 68 -3.40 27.27 -9.32
CA LYS A 68 -3.78 28.69 -9.42
C LYS A 68 -2.61 29.67 -9.27
N GLY A 69 -1.51 29.26 -8.63
CA GLY A 69 -0.28 30.05 -8.55
C GLY A 69 0.56 29.99 -9.83
N ASP A 70 1.27 31.08 -10.14
CA ASP A 70 2.23 31.19 -11.25
C ASP A 70 3.68 31.25 -10.70
N ALA A 71 4.70 30.99 -11.53
CA ALA A 71 6.11 31.16 -11.16
C ALA A 71 6.42 32.49 -10.46
N ASP A 72 5.69 33.55 -10.78
CA ASP A 72 5.85 34.90 -10.23
C ASP A 72 4.87 35.27 -9.12
N HIS A 73 3.85 34.47 -8.83
CA HIS A 73 2.87 34.74 -7.77
C HIS A 73 2.39 33.45 -7.09
N GLY A 74 2.60 33.36 -5.77
CA GLY A 74 2.08 32.26 -4.95
C GLY A 74 0.60 32.44 -4.63
N GLU A 75 -0.11 31.33 -4.40
CA GLU A 75 -1.51 31.35 -3.94
C GLU A 75 -1.71 30.33 -2.82
N TRP A 76 -2.46 30.72 -1.78
CA TRP A 76 -2.77 29.84 -0.65
C TRP A 76 -3.74 28.74 -1.06
N LEU A 77 -3.63 27.59 -0.42
CA LEU A 77 -4.58 26.49 -0.59
C LEU A 77 -5.94 26.89 0.03
N SER A 78 -7.01 26.84 -0.76
CA SER A 78 -8.38 27.14 -0.29
C SER A 78 -8.90 26.05 0.65
N ASP A 79 -9.65 26.43 1.70
CA ASP A 79 -10.35 25.48 2.58
C ASP A 79 -11.70 24.98 2.02
N GLU A 80 -12.23 25.62 0.97
CA GLU A 80 -13.50 25.25 0.31
C GLU A 80 -13.30 24.19 -0.80
N ASP A 81 -12.07 23.96 -1.27
CA ASP A 81 -11.73 22.95 -2.28
C ASP A 81 -11.67 21.54 -1.64
N GLU A 82 -12.85 20.97 -1.33
CA GLU A 82 -13.00 19.67 -0.66
C GLU A 82 -12.22 18.52 -1.32
N SER A 83 -12.04 18.54 -2.65
CA SER A 83 -11.41 17.44 -3.39
C SER A 83 -9.91 17.28 -3.11
N LEU A 84 -9.19 18.39 -2.88
CA LEU A 84 -7.75 18.39 -2.60
C LEU A 84 -7.49 18.15 -1.12
N LEU A 85 -8.29 18.72 -0.23
CA LEU A 85 -8.11 18.57 1.21
C LEU A 85 -8.52 17.20 1.72
N THR A 86 -9.62 16.63 1.22
CA THR A 86 -10.04 15.29 1.66
C THR A 86 -9.15 14.17 1.14
N SER A 87 -8.49 14.33 -0.02
CA SER A 87 -7.51 13.35 -0.49
C SER A 87 -6.15 13.52 0.19
N THR A 88 -5.70 14.74 0.44
CA THR A 88 -4.35 15.05 0.94
C THR A 88 -4.25 14.93 2.47
N LEU A 89 -5.28 15.36 3.21
CA LEU A 89 -5.28 15.31 4.68
C LEU A 89 -5.61 13.91 5.23
N LYS A 90 -6.31 13.05 4.46
CA LYS A 90 -6.67 11.69 4.90
C LYS A 90 -5.55 10.65 4.75
N ILE A 91 -4.47 10.94 4.03
CA ILE A 91 -3.47 9.92 3.64
C ILE A 91 -2.29 9.79 4.61
N GLY A 92 -1.97 10.81 5.41
CA GLY A 92 -1.04 10.70 6.56
C GLY A 92 0.41 10.36 6.33
N GLU A 93 0.75 9.93 5.13
CA GLU A 93 2.09 10.04 4.59
C GLU A 93 2.12 11.17 3.56
N VAL A 94 3.30 11.76 3.38
CA VAL A 94 3.58 12.62 2.22
C VAL A 94 3.65 11.72 0.99
N ASP A 95 2.47 11.37 0.49
CA ASP A 95 2.22 10.62 -0.74
C ASP A 95 2.51 11.50 -1.97
N GLU A 96 2.57 10.90 -3.15
CA GLU A 96 2.76 11.61 -4.43
C GLU A 96 1.70 12.70 -4.64
N ALA A 97 0.51 12.59 -4.03
CA ALA A 97 -0.49 13.65 -4.02
C ALA A 97 -0.05 14.89 -3.20
N VAL A 98 0.53 14.70 -2.01
CA VAL A 98 1.11 15.78 -1.20
C VAL A 98 2.35 16.35 -1.90
N LYS A 99 3.21 15.51 -2.49
CA LYS A 99 4.36 15.97 -3.28
C LYS A 99 3.96 16.74 -4.54
N ALA A 100 2.87 16.33 -5.20
CA ALA A 100 2.29 17.02 -6.33
C ALA A 100 1.65 18.35 -5.92
N LEU A 101 0.96 18.40 -4.77
CA LEU A 101 0.45 19.64 -4.18
C LEU A 101 1.55 20.61 -3.79
N LEU A 102 2.63 20.08 -3.22
CA LEU A 102 3.81 20.85 -2.86
C LEU A 102 4.66 21.22 -4.08
N GLY A 103 4.37 20.72 -5.29
CA GLY A 103 5.20 20.96 -6.48
C GLY A 103 6.67 20.53 -6.33
N GLY A 104 6.96 19.60 -5.41
CA GLY A 104 8.34 19.26 -5.01
C GLY A 104 8.99 20.23 -4.01
N ALA A 105 8.21 21.09 -3.33
CA ALA A 105 8.72 22.05 -2.35
C ALA A 105 9.42 21.36 -1.17
N ALA A 106 10.62 21.87 -0.84
CA ALA A 106 11.37 21.44 0.33
C ALA A 106 10.65 21.88 1.62
N PRO A 107 10.78 21.11 2.72
CA PRO A 107 10.25 21.53 4.02
C PRO A 107 10.90 22.84 4.47
N MET A 108 10.13 23.64 5.22
CA MET A 108 10.59 24.91 5.78
C MET A 108 11.83 24.69 6.65
N LYS A 109 12.86 25.50 6.41
CA LYS A 109 14.12 25.43 7.17
C LYS A 109 13.91 26.04 8.56
N ALA A 110 14.29 25.29 9.60
CA ALA A 110 14.09 25.70 10.99
C ALA A 110 14.67 27.07 11.34
N THR A 111 15.75 27.47 10.67
CA THR A 111 16.48 28.73 10.91
C THR A 111 15.92 29.94 10.16
N TRP A 112 14.96 29.74 9.25
CA TRP A 112 14.38 30.83 8.48
C TRP A 112 13.16 31.41 9.21
N ASP A 113 13.07 32.73 9.20
CA ASP A 113 11.89 33.46 9.65
C ASP A 113 10.75 33.35 8.62
N LEU A 114 9.52 33.55 9.10
CA LEU A 114 8.32 33.37 8.29
C LEU A 114 8.19 34.43 7.19
N GLU A 115 8.61 35.65 7.47
CA GLU A 115 8.61 36.76 6.52
C GLU A 115 9.50 36.45 5.30
N SER A 116 10.73 36.00 5.52
CA SER A 116 11.66 35.60 4.47
C SER A 116 11.10 34.45 3.62
N ILE A 117 10.50 33.43 4.27
CA ILE A 117 9.87 32.31 3.57
C ILE A 117 8.71 32.76 2.68
N PHE A 118 7.80 33.59 3.20
CA PHE A 118 6.64 34.04 2.44
C PHE A 118 7.02 35.03 1.33
N ASN A 119 8.03 35.86 1.54
CA ASN A 119 8.56 36.76 0.53
C ASN A 119 9.27 35.99 -0.60
N GLU A 120 10.09 34.99 -0.28
CA GLU A 120 10.76 34.13 -1.27
C GLU A 120 9.76 33.39 -2.14
N LEU A 121 8.69 32.87 -1.53
CA LEU A 121 7.61 32.16 -2.22
C LEU A 121 6.56 33.09 -2.85
N LYS A 122 6.74 34.41 -2.70
CA LYS A 122 5.82 35.46 -3.18
C LYS A 122 4.37 35.20 -2.77
N MET A 123 4.16 34.78 -1.53
CA MET A 123 2.84 34.48 -0.99
C MET A 123 2.11 35.76 -0.58
N PRO A 124 0.80 35.90 -0.88
CA PRO A 124 0.03 37.03 -0.41
C PRO A 124 -0.12 36.97 1.12
N PRO A 125 -0.49 38.10 1.78
CA PRO A 125 -0.75 38.09 3.21
C PRO A 125 -1.77 37.01 3.62
N PRO A 126 -1.55 36.29 4.73
CA PRO A 126 -2.48 35.29 5.26
C PRO A 126 -3.90 35.86 5.45
N SER A 127 -4.93 35.10 5.08
CA SER A 127 -6.33 35.52 5.21
C SER A 127 -7.24 34.36 5.67
N THR A 128 -8.53 34.61 5.86
CA THR A 128 -9.47 33.54 6.26
C THR A 128 -9.84 32.66 5.07
N LYS A 129 -10.42 31.48 5.34
CA LYS A 129 -10.84 30.50 4.32
C LYS A 129 -9.70 29.86 3.51
N GLN A 130 -8.52 29.79 4.11
CA GLN A 130 -7.29 29.35 3.48
C GLN A 130 -6.48 28.54 4.49
N ILE A 131 -5.83 27.48 4.01
CA ILE A 131 -4.82 26.74 4.75
C ILE A 131 -3.46 27.31 4.37
N HIS A 132 -2.64 27.58 5.39
CA HIS A 132 -1.36 28.25 5.23
C HIS A 132 -0.19 27.30 5.42
N ILE A 133 -0.31 26.37 6.37
CA ILE A 133 0.77 25.46 6.75
C ILE A 133 0.25 24.02 6.78
N LEU A 134 0.97 23.12 6.11
CA LEU A 134 0.80 21.67 6.26
C LEU A 134 1.82 21.15 7.27
N VAL A 135 1.33 20.40 8.25
CA VAL A 135 2.14 19.85 9.34
C VAL A 135 2.26 18.34 9.14
N GLN A 136 3.47 17.88 8.85
CA GLN A 136 3.80 16.46 8.76
C GLN A 136 4.33 15.97 10.10
N LEU A 137 3.69 14.92 10.62
CA LEU A 137 4.13 14.21 11.81
C LEU A 137 5.28 13.24 11.48
N PRO A 138 6.21 12.98 12.41
CA PRO A 138 7.28 12.02 12.19
C PRO A 138 6.69 10.62 12.03
N SER A 139 6.97 9.97 10.89
CA SER A 139 6.73 8.53 10.76
C SER A 139 7.53 7.81 11.84
N ALA A 140 6.92 6.86 12.55
CA ALA A 140 7.49 6.19 13.74
C ALA A 140 8.84 5.44 13.51
N GLY A 141 9.46 5.54 12.33
CA GLY A 141 10.75 4.96 11.97
C GLY A 141 11.96 5.91 11.94
N ARG A 142 11.84 7.18 12.38
CA ARG A 142 12.99 8.11 12.42
C ARG A 142 13.19 8.75 13.79
N VAL A 143 13.77 7.98 14.72
CA VAL A 143 14.64 8.57 15.75
C VAL A 143 16.02 7.96 15.55
N GLY A 144 16.93 8.77 14.98
CA GLY A 144 18.34 8.45 14.94
C GLY A 144 18.86 8.26 16.35
N ALA A 145 19.48 7.11 16.59
CA ALA A 145 20.37 6.91 17.72
C ALA A 145 21.36 8.08 17.76
N ARG A 146 21.31 8.87 18.84
CA ARG A 146 22.39 9.80 19.15
C ARG A 146 23.65 8.96 19.34
N ALA A 147 24.66 9.32 18.55
CA ALA A 147 26.00 8.79 18.59
C ALA A 147 26.53 8.75 20.04
N GLY A 148 26.74 7.54 20.55
CA GLY A 148 27.66 7.28 21.63
C GLY A 148 29.03 7.09 21.01
N HIS A 149 29.91 8.06 21.23
CA HIS A 149 31.35 7.94 21.02
C HIS A 149 31.84 6.69 21.79
N ASN A 150 32.55 5.80 21.10
CA ASN A 150 33.73 5.16 21.64
C ASN A 150 34.55 4.56 20.49
N ASP A 151 35.67 5.23 20.23
CA ASP A 151 36.83 4.68 19.54
C ASP A 151 37.37 3.46 20.30
N GLN A 152 37.72 2.39 19.60
CA GLN A 152 39.10 1.88 19.49
C GLN A 152 39.16 0.44 18.96
N GLY A 153 39.89 0.27 17.85
CA GLY A 153 40.64 -0.93 17.45
C GLY A 153 39.82 -2.07 16.81
N GLY A 154 40.16 -2.66 15.68
CA GLY A 154 41.31 -2.56 14.81
C GLY A 154 41.38 -3.82 13.92
N LEU A 155 41.56 -3.61 12.62
CA LEU A 155 42.29 -4.44 11.64
C LEU A 155 41.81 -5.88 11.30
N VAL A 156 41.55 -6.05 9.99
CA VAL A 156 42.19 -7.02 9.06
C VAL A 156 41.41 -8.25 8.57
N LEU A 157 41.11 -8.16 7.25
CA LEU A 157 41.16 -9.12 6.13
C LEU A 157 40.25 -10.37 6.07
N GLU A 158 39.52 -10.40 4.94
CA GLU A 158 38.79 -11.48 4.23
C GLU A 158 39.59 -12.80 3.98
N PRO A 159 39.08 -13.80 3.21
CA PRO A 159 37.77 -14.48 3.11
C PRO A 159 37.92 -16.04 3.08
N ALA A 160 36.80 -16.76 2.90
CA ALA A 160 36.63 -17.99 2.08
C ALA A 160 35.91 -19.19 2.74
N ILE A 161 34.80 -19.57 2.10
CA ILE A 161 34.35 -20.93 1.71
C ILE A 161 34.54 -22.07 2.74
N LYS A 162 33.41 -22.65 3.18
CA LYS A 162 33.10 -24.11 3.07
C LYS A 162 31.72 -24.46 3.64
N ARG A 163 30.91 -25.15 2.83
CA ARG A 163 29.84 -26.07 3.30
C ARG A 163 30.45 -27.11 4.24
N PRO A 164 29.65 -27.68 5.16
CA PRO A 164 29.38 -29.11 5.00
C PRO A 164 27.95 -29.57 5.34
N ARG A 165 27.69 -30.78 4.87
CA ARG A 165 26.49 -31.62 4.99
C ARG A 165 26.26 -32.15 6.41
N THR A 166 24.99 -32.52 6.62
CA THR A 166 24.38 -33.40 7.63
C THR A 166 25.17 -34.64 8.07
N THR A 167 25.13 -34.95 9.37
CA THR A 167 24.67 -36.24 9.96
C THR A 167 24.39 -36.11 11.46
N SER A 168 23.28 -36.73 11.88
CA SER A 168 22.79 -37.17 13.21
C SER A 168 23.74 -37.21 14.42
N SER A 169 23.25 -36.77 15.60
CA SER A 169 22.70 -37.63 16.68
C SER A 169 22.41 -36.82 17.97
N GLN A 170 21.16 -36.84 18.41
CA GLN A 170 20.61 -36.95 19.77
C GLN A 170 21.47 -36.55 21.01
N GLY A 171 20.89 -35.70 21.87
CA GLY A 171 21.37 -35.38 23.23
C GLY A 171 21.32 -33.86 23.50
N ASP A 172 20.16 -33.27 23.77
CA ASP A 172 19.52 -33.10 25.09
C ASP A 172 19.87 -31.77 25.78
N HIS A 173 18.81 -31.09 26.21
CA HIS A 173 18.68 -29.86 26.99
C HIS A 173 19.63 -28.66 26.77
N GLY A 174 19.08 -27.66 26.09
CA GLY A 174 19.46 -26.26 26.23
C GLY A 174 18.39 -25.37 25.59
N GLU A 175 17.38 -24.98 26.37
CA GLU A 175 16.41 -23.95 25.99
C GLU A 175 17.16 -22.63 25.70
N ALA A 176 17.55 -22.46 24.44
CA ALA A 176 17.84 -21.16 23.90
C ALA A 176 16.53 -20.39 23.90
N ARG A 177 16.40 -19.45 24.85
CA ARG A 177 15.34 -18.45 24.93
C ARG A 177 15.05 -17.90 23.54
N GLY A 178 14.00 -18.42 22.92
CA GLY A 178 13.51 -17.97 21.63
C GLY A 178 13.11 -16.51 21.75
N ALA A 179 13.51 -15.70 20.76
CA ALA A 179 12.83 -14.45 20.51
C ALA A 179 11.31 -14.70 20.48
N PRO A 180 10.47 -13.80 21.03
CA PRO A 180 9.04 -14.03 21.08
C PRO A 180 8.53 -14.32 19.67
N ALA A 181 7.93 -15.50 19.47
CA ALA A 181 7.30 -15.84 18.20
C ALA A 181 6.23 -14.80 17.92
N VAL A 182 6.32 -14.11 16.78
CA VAL A 182 5.32 -13.13 16.36
C VAL A 182 3.97 -13.85 16.30
N GLN A 183 3.07 -13.50 17.20
CA GLN A 183 1.77 -14.13 17.30
C GLN A 183 0.86 -13.58 16.20
N PHE A 184 0.32 -14.47 15.37
CA PHE A 184 -0.68 -14.16 14.36
C PHE A 184 -1.88 -15.10 14.54
N SER A 185 -3.06 -14.65 14.12
CA SER A 185 -4.28 -15.45 14.14
C SER A 185 -4.93 -15.37 12.77
N MET A 186 -5.34 -16.53 12.25
CA MET A 186 -6.20 -16.58 11.06
C MET A 186 -7.49 -17.29 11.44
N GLU A 187 -8.61 -16.65 11.13
CA GLU A 187 -9.94 -17.23 11.28
C GLU A 187 -10.09 -18.39 10.30
N LYS A 188 -10.51 -19.57 10.79
CA LYS A 188 -10.92 -20.68 9.92
C LYS A 188 -12.36 -20.44 9.48
N VAL A 189 -12.57 -20.40 8.17
CA VAL A 189 -13.89 -20.27 7.54
C VAL A 189 -14.12 -21.51 6.69
N GLU A 190 -15.28 -22.14 6.88
CA GLU A 190 -15.79 -23.13 5.92
C GLU A 190 -16.70 -22.39 4.97
N LEU A 191 -16.33 -22.40 3.69
CA LEU A 191 -17.07 -21.71 2.66
C LEU A 191 -17.44 -22.70 1.58
N GLU A 192 -18.73 -22.66 1.25
CA GLU A 192 -19.32 -23.38 0.14
C GLU A 192 -19.57 -22.35 -0.97
N ILE A 193 -18.82 -22.47 -2.08
CA ILE A 193 -18.96 -21.59 -3.24
C ILE A 193 -19.29 -22.44 -4.46
N ASP A 194 -20.24 -21.96 -5.27
CA ASP A 194 -20.52 -22.54 -6.57
C ASP A 194 -19.30 -22.36 -7.50
N SER A 195 -18.83 -23.47 -8.09
CA SER A 195 -17.71 -23.44 -9.04
C SER A 195 -17.93 -22.54 -10.23
N THR A 196 -19.18 -22.32 -10.64
CA THR A 196 -19.49 -21.43 -11.76
C THR A 196 -19.09 -19.98 -11.51
N GLU A 197 -18.85 -19.57 -10.25
CA GLU A 197 -18.34 -18.24 -9.89
C GLU A 197 -16.86 -18.04 -10.23
N PHE A 198 -16.06 -19.12 -10.30
CA PHE A 198 -14.59 -19.04 -10.45
C PHE A 198 -13.97 -20.03 -11.44
N ASP A 199 -14.76 -20.88 -12.09
CA ASP A 199 -14.27 -21.78 -13.12
C ASP A 199 -13.88 -20.98 -14.37
N LEU A 200 -12.62 -20.56 -14.41
CA LEU A 200 -12.04 -19.81 -15.52
C LEU A 200 -12.15 -20.55 -16.87
N ASP A 201 -12.26 -21.89 -16.87
CA ASP A 201 -12.47 -22.65 -18.10
C ASP A 201 -13.90 -22.46 -18.62
N ALA A 202 -14.91 -22.68 -17.76
CA ALA A 202 -16.31 -22.47 -18.13
C ALA A 202 -16.65 -20.99 -18.37
N LEU A 203 -16.06 -20.06 -17.61
CA LEU A 203 -16.26 -18.63 -17.78
C LEU A 203 -15.82 -18.17 -19.17
N SER A 204 -14.74 -18.74 -19.73
CA SER A 204 -14.25 -18.39 -21.06
C SER A 204 -15.23 -18.69 -22.20
N GLU A 205 -16.21 -19.58 -21.97
CA GLU A 205 -17.28 -19.89 -22.92
C GLU A 205 -18.44 -18.89 -22.84
N LYS A 206 -18.49 -18.06 -21.79
CA LYS A 206 -19.57 -17.11 -21.51
C LYS A 206 -19.20 -15.66 -21.82
N VAL A 207 -18.30 -15.44 -22.79
CA VAL A 207 -17.89 -14.09 -23.21
C VAL A 207 -19.10 -13.20 -23.51
N GLY A 208 -19.04 -11.94 -23.04
CA GLY A 208 -20.11 -10.94 -23.15
C GLY A 208 -21.21 -11.09 -22.10
N SER A 209 -21.18 -12.15 -21.30
CA SER A 209 -22.15 -12.40 -20.24
C SER A 209 -21.70 -11.83 -18.89
N ARG A 210 -22.67 -11.56 -18.02
CA ARG A 210 -22.45 -11.27 -16.59
C ARG A 210 -22.77 -12.54 -15.81
N ILE A 211 -21.84 -12.96 -14.97
CA ILE A 211 -21.97 -14.13 -14.10
C ILE A 211 -22.13 -13.62 -12.69
N GLU A 212 -23.19 -14.03 -12.00
CA GLU A 212 -23.36 -13.67 -10.59
C GLU A 212 -22.29 -14.36 -9.75
N THR A 213 -21.75 -13.63 -8.78
CA THR A 213 -20.69 -14.10 -7.90
C THR A 213 -21.03 -13.84 -6.43
N PRO A 214 -22.19 -14.33 -5.94
CA PRO A 214 -22.67 -14.03 -4.59
C PRO A 214 -21.77 -14.59 -3.50
N GLY A 215 -21.23 -15.80 -3.67
CA GLY A 215 -20.35 -16.43 -2.68
C GLY A 215 -19.02 -15.70 -2.56
N LEU A 216 -18.38 -15.38 -3.69
CA LEU A 216 -17.16 -14.58 -3.71
C LEU A 216 -17.39 -13.16 -3.20
N HIS A 217 -18.47 -12.51 -3.61
CA HIS A 217 -18.82 -11.16 -3.17
C HIS A 217 -18.99 -11.09 -1.65
N ALA A 218 -19.80 -12.00 -1.09
CA ALA A 218 -20.02 -12.08 0.35
C ALA A 218 -18.71 -12.33 1.11
N PHE A 219 -17.90 -13.28 0.63
CA PHE A 219 -16.62 -13.64 1.26
C PHE A 219 -15.62 -12.47 1.30
N TRP A 220 -15.47 -11.74 0.19
CA TRP A 220 -14.49 -10.64 0.09
C TRP A 220 -15.00 -9.31 0.61
N SER A 221 -16.27 -9.18 1.01
CA SER A 221 -16.90 -7.92 1.43
C SER A 221 -16.11 -7.13 2.50
N SER A 222 -15.42 -7.81 3.41
CA SER A 222 -14.58 -7.23 4.47
C SER A 222 -13.08 -7.12 4.13
N MET A 223 -12.69 -7.48 2.91
CA MET A 223 -11.30 -7.56 2.43
C MET A 223 -11.17 -6.87 1.05
N GLU A 224 -11.59 -5.60 0.98
CA GLU A 224 -11.70 -4.76 -0.25
C GLU A 224 -12.75 -5.17 -1.29
N GLY A 225 -13.54 -6.19 -1.01
CA GLY A 225 -14.62 -6.62 -1.88
C GLY A 225 -14.18 -7.39 -3.11
N PHE A 226 -15.18 -8.04 -3.70
CA PHE A 226 -15.21 -8.63 -5.02
C PHE A 226 -16.55 -8.23 -5.65
N PRO A 227 -16.67 -7.97 -6.96
CA PRO A 227 -17.96 -7.57 -7.54
C PRO A 227 -19.04 -8.64 -7.31
N SER A 228 -20.31 -8.23 -7.18
CA SER A 228 -21.45 -9.16 -7.08
C SER A 228 -21.79 -9.84 -8.39
N GLY A 229 -21.33 -9.30 -9.51
CA GLY A 229 -21.38 -9.94 -10.81
C GLY A 229 -20.11 -9.66 -11.62
N TYR A 230 -19.57 -10.72 -12.22
CA TYR A 230 -18.37 -10.71 -13.02
C TYR A 230 -18.68 -10.66 -14.52
N HIS A 231 -18.12 -9.68 -15.24
CA HIS A 231 -18.33 -9.57 -16.68
C HIS A 231 -17.19 -10.24 -17.44
N VAL A 232 -17.51 -11.27 -18.21
CA VAL A 232 -16.53 -12.05 -18.97
C VAL A 232 -16.22 -11.34 -20.28
N ARG A 233 -14.96 -10.94 -20.47
CA ARG A 233 -14.50 -10.27 -21.68
C ARG A 233 -13.79 -11.22 -22.64
N GLN A 234 -13.82 -10.91 -23.93
CA GLN A 234 -13.11 -11.68 -24.95
C GLN A 234 -11.59 -11.65 -24.70
N GLU A 235 -11.05 -10.48 -24.37
CA GLU A 235 -9.64 -10.28 -24.02
C GLU A 235 -9.23 -11.14 -22.84
N GLU A 236 -10.14 -11.34 -21.90
CA GLU A 236 -9.88 -12.11 -20.70
C GLU A 236 -9.90 -13.62 -20.96
N ALA A 237 -10.77 -14.11 -21.85
CA ALA A 237 -10.74 -15.50 -22.30
C ALA A 237 -9.40 -15.83 -22.99
N VAL A 238 -8.90 -14.93 -23.84
CA VAL A 238 -7.58 -15.06 -24.48
C VAL A 238 -6.47 -14.98 -23.44
N PHE A 239 -6.55 -14.02 -22.52
CA PHE A 239 -5.60 -13.85 -21.42
C PHE A 239 -5.53 -15.11 -20.54
N TRP A 240 -6.67 -15.70 -20.20
CA TRP A 240 -6.75 -16.95 -19.44
C TRP A 240 -6.03 -18.10 -20.17
N ALA A 241 -6.24 -18.26 -21.46
CA ALA A 241 -5.55 -19.29 -22.24
C ALA A 241 -4.01 -19.17 -22.16
N VAL A 242 -3.48 -17.95 -22.09
CA VAL A 242 -2.03 -17.71 -21.87
C VAL A 242 -1.63 -18.04 -20.45
N VAL A 243 -2.33 -17.51 -19.44
CA VAL A 243 -2.02 -17.75 -18.02
C VAL A 243 -2.09 -19.23 -17.69
N LYS A 244 -3.11 -19.95 -18.18
CA LYS A 244 -3.31 -21.40 -17.98
C LYS A 244 -2.12 -22.23 -18.43
N LYS A 245 -1.47 -21.84 -19.54
CA LYS A 245 -0.24 -22.49 -20.05
C LYS A 245 0.98 -22.23 -19.17
N LEU A 246 1.00 -21.11 -18.45
CA LEU A 246 2.08 -20.74 -17.53
C LEU A 246 1.89 -21.34 -16.12
N LEU A 247 0.68 -21.71 -15.71
CA LEU A 247 0.42 -22.27 -14.37
C LEU A 247 1.35 -23.45 -13.98
N PRO A 248 1.71 -24.39 -14.86
CA PRO A 248 2.64 -25.45 -14.52
C PRO A 248 4.06 -24.96 -14.17
N SER A 249 4.48 -23.79 -14.67
CA SER A 249 5.81 -23.21 -14.42
C SER A 249 5.84 -22.21 -13.28
N VAL A 250 4.70 -21.83 -12.70
CA VAL A 250 4.56 -20.76 -11.68
C VAL A 250 5.42 -20.97 -10.41
N GLY A 251 5.93 -22.18 -10.14
CA GLY A 251 6.91 -22.45 -9.05
C GLY A 251 8.39 -22.37 -9.45
N LYS A 252 8.70 -22.29 -10.75
CA LYS A 252 10.04 -22.08 -11.32
C LYS A 252 10.23 -20.66 -11.83
N SER A 253 9.16 -20.08 -12.36
CA SER A 253 9.16 -18.80 -13.03
C SER A 253 7.86 -18.08 -12.67
N PRO A 254 7.92 -16.96 -11.93
CA PRO A 254 6.72 -16.27 -11.49
C PRO A 254 5.98 -15.64 -12.68
N VAL A 255 4.69 -15.40 -12.53
CA VAL A 255 3.86 -14.69 -13.52
C VAL A 255 3.56 -13.28 -13.01
N VAL A 256 3.74 -12.27 -13.85
CA VAL A 256 3.42 -10.88 -13.54
C VAL A 256 2.32 -10.41 -14.47
N ILE A 257 1.15 -10.13 -13.89
CA ILE A 257 -0.04 -9.61 -14.54
C ILE A 257 0.01 -8.09 -14.52
N LEU A 258 0.10 -7.50 -15.71
CA LEU A 258 0.16 -6.06 -15.95
C LEU A 258 -1.15 -5.54 -16.54
N GLY A 259 -1.38 -4.24 -16.40
CA GLY A 259 -2.52 -3.56 -17.02
C GLY A 259 -2.91 -2.31 -16.25
N SER A 260 -3.62 -1.39 -16.89
CA SER A 260 -4.00 -0.11 -16.28
C SER A 260 -4.85 -0.29 -15.00
N PRO A 261 -4.90 0.71 -14.10
CA PRO A 261 -5.87 0.71 -13.01
C PRO A 261 -7.30 0.44 -13.50
N GLY A 262 -8.10 -0.34 -12.75
CA GLY A 262 -9.50 -0.61 -13.09
C GLY A 262 -9.76 -1.66 -14.19
N VAL A 263 -8.74 -2.24 -14.83
CA VAL A 263 -8.94 -3.25 -15.89
C VAL A 263 -9.30 -4.66 -15.40
N GLY A 264 -9.50 -4.85 -14.10
CA GLY A 264 -9.94 -6.14 -13.51
C GLY A 264 -8.83 -7.11 -13.07
N LYS A 265 -7.58 -6.67 -12.96
CA LYS A 265 -6.44 -7.55 -12.56
C LYS A 265 -6.66 -8.25 -11.21
N SER A 266 -7.07 -7.48 -10.20
CA SER A 266 -7.32 -7.98 -8.84
C SER A 266 -8.45 -9.01 -8.84
N SER A 267 -9.53 -8.73 -9.58
CA SER A 267 -10.65 -9.66 -9.73
C SER A 267 -10.21 -10.96 -10.41
N PHE A 268 -9.47 -10.88 -11.51
CA PHE A 268 -8.92 -12.07 -12.17
C PHE A 268 -8.00 -12.87 -11.24
N LEU A 269 -7.16 -12.21 -10.43
CA LEU A 269 -6.27 -12.87 -9.48
C LEU A 269 -7.04 -13.62 -8.38
N VAL A 270 -8.17 -13.08 -7.92
CA VAL A 270 -9.08 -13.78 -7.00
C VAL A 270 -9.66 -15.03 -7.66
N LEU A 271 -10.21 -14.91 -8.88
CA LEU A 271 -10.74 -16.07 -9.61
C LEU A 271 -9.66 -17.15 -9.81
N LEU A 272 -8.44 -16.72 -10.16
CA LEU A 272 -7.30 -17.60 -10.32
C LEU A 272 -6.94 -18.33 -9.02
N ALA A 273 -6.99 -17.66 -7.87
CA ALA A 273 -6.70 -18.26 -6.58
C ALA A 273 -7.64 -19.43 -6.27
N PHE A 274 -8.95 -19.22 -6.44
CA PHE A 274 -9.96 -20.26 -6.24
C PHE A 274 -9.84 -21.36 -7.29
N TYR A 275 -9.62 -21.04 -8.56
CA TYR A 275 -9.41 -22.04 -9.60
C TYR A 275 -8.23 -22.97 -9.27
N VAL A 276 -7.09 -22.40 -8.86
CA VAL A 276 -5.89 -23.16 -8.51
C VAL A 276 -6.08 -23.98 -7.23
N ALA A 277 -6.78 -23.44 -6.23
CA ALA A 277 -7.10 -24.19 -5.03
C ALA A 277 -8.03 -25.37 -5.31
N CYS A 278 -9.17 -25.13 -5.96
CA CYS A 278 -10.23 -26.12 -6.18
C CYS A 278 -9.86 -27.14 -7.27
N PHE A 279 -9.55 -26.67 -8.49
CA PHE A 279 -9.35 -27.55 -9.64
C PHE A 279 -7.95 -28.14 -9.73
N ARG A 280 -6.92 -27.42 -9.26
CA ARG A 280 -5.53 -27.93 -9.22
C ARG A 280 -5.15 -28.55 -7.87
N LYS A 281 -6.03 -28.49 -6.86
CA LYS A 281 -5.83 -29.06 -5.51
C LYS A 281 -4.52 -28.59 -4.87
N ARG A 282 -4.21 -27.30 -5.04
CA ARG A 282 -2.99 -26.68 -4.51
C ARG A 282 -3.30 -25.84 -3.28
N LYS A 283 -2.33 -25.71 -2.39
CA LYS A 283 -2.34 -24.67 -1.38
C LYS A 283 -2.10 -23.32 -2.06
N VAL A 284 -2.93 -22.33 -1.77
CA VAL A 284 -2.80 -20.97 -2.31
C VAL A 284 -2.84 -19.98 -1.14
N LEU A 285 -1.93 -19.00 -1.16
CA LEU A 285 -1.89 -17.89 -0.23
C LEU A 285 -2.04 -16.60 -1.04
N VAL A 286 -3.16 -15.91 -0.87
CA VAL A 286 -3.41 -14.60 -1.45
C VAL A 286 -3.00 -13.55 -0.42
N ILE A 287 -2.16 -12.61 -0.83
CA ILE A 287 -1.79 -11.43 -0.05
C ILE A 287 -2.26 -10.22 -0.83
N ARG A 288 -3.20 -9.47 -0.27
CA ARG A 288 -3.82 -8.31 -0.90
C ARG A 288 -3.63 -7.09 0.00
N GLN A 289 -3.04 -6.04 -0.54
CA GLN A 289 -2.96 -4.76 0.14
C GLN A 289 -4.35 -4.16 0.31
N LEU A 290 -4.67 -3.70 1.53
CA LEU A 290 -5.91 -2.98 1.82
C LEU A 290 -5.73 -1.47 1.57
N LYS A 291 -6.74 -0.85 0.94
CA LYS A 291 -6.81 0.60 0.69
C LYS A 291 -7.11 1.43 1.94
N SER A 292 -7.66 0.83 3.00
CA SER A 292 -8.00 1.50 4.26
C SER A 292 -6.98 1.15 5.35
N GLY A 293 -6.13 2.11 5.74
CA GLY A 293 -5.17 1.97 6.85
C GLY A 293 -3.70 1.80 6.42
N GLU A 294 -2.78 1.94 7.38
CA GLU A 294 -1.30 1.82 7.23
C GLU A 294 -0.88 0.50 6.54
N ARG A 295 -0.88 0.44 5.19
CA ARG A 295 -0.42 -0.71 4.38
C ARG A 295 -0.80 -2.08 4.97
N ALA A 296 -2.02 -2.16 5.48
CA ALA A 296 -2.60 -3.35 6.07
C ALA A 296 -2.81 -4.41 4.98
N ASN A 297 -2.70 -5.69 5.35
CA ASN A 297 -2.85 -6.79 4.40
C ASN A 297 -4.03 -7.69 4.77
N ALA A 298 -4.88 -7.96 3.78
CA ALA A 298 -5.71 -9.15 3.80
C ALA A 298 -4.91 -10.34 3.30
N VAL A 299 -4.98 -11.42 4.07
CA VAL A 299 -4.33 -12.69 3.77
C VAL A 299 -5.39 -13.76 3.73
N VAL A 300 -5.47 -14.47 2.61
CA VAL A 300 -6.39 -15.60 2.43
C VAL A 300 -5.61 -16.84 2.05
N PHE A 301 -5.63 -17.83 2.92
CA PHE A 301 -5.09 -19.15 2.67
C PHE A 301 -6.21 -20.10 2.25
N LEU A 302 -6.08 -20.67 1.05
CA LEU A 302 -6.98 -21.67 0.49
C LEU A 302 -6.28 -23.03 0.50
N ASN A 303 -6.80 -23.99 1.28
CA ASN A 303 -6.26 -25.35 1.27
C ASN A 303 -7.02 -26.24 0.27
N GLY A 304 -6.52 -26.29 -0.97
CA GLY A 304 -7.09 -27.14 -2.02
C GLY A 304 -6.95 -28.66 -1.79
N LYS A 305 -6.18 -29.11 -0.79
CA LYS A 305 -6.00 -30.55 -0.51
C LYS A 305 -7.12 -31.17 0.35
N ASP A 306 -7.85 -30.35 1.10
CA ASP A 306 -8.85 -30.84 2.06
C ASP A 306 -10.27 -30.92 1.48
N GLY A 307 -10.46 -30.57 0.20
CA GLY A 307 -11.76 -30.63 -0.46
C GLY A 307 -12.16 -32.08 -0.76
N GLU A 308 -13.10 -32.62 0.00
CA GLU A 308 -13.85 -33.81 -0.42
C GLU A 308 -14.63 -33.48 -1.69
N HIS A 309 -14.35 -34.22 -2.75
CA HIS A 309 -15.12 -34.14 -3.98
C HIS A 309 -16.28 -35.13 -3.84
N GLU A 310 -17.41 -34.70 -3.28
CA GLU A 310 -18.64 -35.45 -3.52
C GLU A 310 -18.99 -35.27 -5.00
N ARG A 311 -18.71 -36.30 -5.80
CA ARG A 311 -19.23 -36.43 -7.18
C ARG A 311 -20.72 -36.76 -7.16
N SER A 312 -21.49 -35.97 -6.42
CA SER A 312 -22.95 -36.07 -6.33
C SER A 312 -23.56 -34.88 -7.04
N ALA A 313 -23.42 -34.81 -8.36
CA ALA A 313 -24.16 -33.95 -9.30
C ALA A 313 -24.30 -32.42 -9.01
N GLY A 314 -23.68 -31.89 -7.95
CA GLY A 314 -23.77 -30.49 -7.54
C GLY A 314 -22.43 -29.76 -7.70
N ALA A 315 -22.47 -28.59 -8.33
CA ALA A 315 -21.34 -27.72 -8.66
C ALA A 315 -20.68 -27.00 -7.46
N SER A 316 -20.88 -27.51 -6.25
CA SER A 316 -20.52 -26.82 -5.01
C SER A 316 -19.18 -27.29 -4.45
N TRP A 317 -18.28 -26.36 -4.14
CA TRP A 317 -16.95 -26.66 -3.60
C TRP A 317 -16.83 -26.24 -2.15
N LYS A 318 -16.47 -27.20 -1.29
CA LYS A 318 -16.07 -26.94 0.08
C LYS A 318 -14.57 -26.77 0.16
N VAL A 319 -14.11 -25.56 0.49
CA VAL A 319 -12.68 -25.25 0.66
C VAL A 319 -12.43 -24.88 2.11
N SER A 320 -11.40 -25.46 2.73
CA SER A 320 -10.93 -24.94 4.02
C SER A 320 -10.19 -23.65 3.77
N ILE A 321 -10.77 -22.55 4.24
CA ILE A 321 -10.21 -21.21 4.12
C ILE A 321 -9.70 -20.78 5.49
N ARG A 322 -8.54 -20.14 5.50
CA ARG A 322 -8.13 -19.31 6.63
C ARG A 322 -7.92 -17.90 6.15
N ARG A 323 -8.41 -16.92 6.89
CA ARG A 323 -8.25 -15.51 6.52
C ARG A 323 -7.85 -14.65 7.70
N ALA A 324 -7.16 -13.56 7.40
CA ALA A 324 -6.86 -12.51 8.35
C ALA A 324 -6.83 -11.17 7.60
N SER A 325 -7.28 -10.10 8.24
CA SER A 325 -7.17 -8.72 7.74
C SER A 325 -6.18 -7.95 8.62
N ASP A 326 -5.78 -6.76 8.18
CA ASP A 326 -4.95 -5.85 8.96
C ASP A 326 -3.59 -6.44 9.39
N GLN A 327 -3.03 -7.32 8.56
CA GLN A 327 -1.74 -7.94 8.83
C GLN A 327 -0.58 -7.03 8.44
N ASN A 328 0.37 -6.84 9.36
CA ASN A 328 1.64 -6.19 9.08
C ASN A 328 2.68 -7.18 8.49
N PHE A 329 3.83 -6.68 8.03
CA PHE A 329 4.84 -7.52 7.37
C PHE A 329 5.52 -8.56 8.27
N LEU A 330 5.60 -8.31 9.58
CA LEU A 330 6.11 -9.31 10.54
C LEU A 330 5.13 -10.48 10.67
N GLN A 331 3.83 -10.17 10.75
CA GLN A 331 2.76 -11.18 10.76
C GLN A 331 2.68 -11.93 9.42
N LEU A 332 2.84 -11.23 8.28
CA LEU A 332 2.92 -11.89 6.97
C LEU A 332 4.08 -12.88 6.90
N HIS A 333 5.25 -12.51 7.39
CA HIS A 333 6.41 -13.41 7.45
C HIS A 333 6.09 -14.64 8.31
N ALA A 334 5.53 -14.42 9.51
CA ALA A 334 5.14 -15.52 10.40
C ALA A 334 4.07 -16.43 9.77
N ILE A 335 3.06 -15.86 9.10
CA ILE A 335 2.04 -16.62 8.37
C ILE A 335 2.67 -17.48 7.29
N ARG A 336 3.67 -16.98 6.55
CA ARG A 336 4.33 -17.73 5.45
C ARG A 336 5.22 -18.86 5.93
N GLU A 337 5.88 -18.68 7.07
CA GLU A 337 6.73 -19.69 7.68
C GLU A 337 5.93 -20.73 8.49
N ALA A 338 4.64 -20.47 8.72
CA ALA A 338 3.76 -21.41 9.39
C ALA A 338 3.61 -22.72 8.62
N GLU A 339 3.70 -23.85 9.32
CA GLU A 339 3.61 -25.19 8.72
C GLU A 339 2.32 -25.38 7.90
N VAL A 340 1.22 -24.76 8.32
CA VAL A 340 -0.06 -24.86 7.61
C VAL A 340 -0.02 -24.24 6.20
N THR A 341 0.59 -23.07 6.04
CA THR A 341 0.67 -22.35 4.77
C THR A 341 1.91 -22.73 3.94
N ARG A 342 2.85 -23.47 4.54
CA ARG A 342 4.07 -23.90 3.88
C ARG A 342 3.77 -24.66 2.58
N GLY A 343 4.51 -24.30 1.53
CA GLY A 343 4.36 -24.86 0.18
C GLY A 343 3.20 -24.27 -0.63
N SER A 344 2.58 -23.18 -0.17
CA SER A 344 1.55 -22.47 -0.92
C SER A 344 2.10 -21.75 -2.15
N LEU A 345 1.29 -21.70 -3.21
CA LEU A 345 1.46 -20.71 -4.27
C LEU A 345 1.03 -19.35 -3.75
N VAL A 346 1.92 -18.37 -3.85
CA VAL A 346 1.73 -17.02 -3.29
C VAL A 346 1.30 -16.06 -4.40
N LEU A 347 0.08 -15.56 -4.29
CA LEU A 347 -0.53 -14.60 -5.22
C LEU A 347 -0.57 -13.23 -4.53
N ILE A 348 -0.03 -12.21 -5.18
CA ILE A 348 0.10 -10.86 -4.61
C ILE A 348 -0.71 -9.87 -5.43
N ASP A 349 -1.50 -9.06 -4.73
CA ASP A 349 -2.35 -8.02 -5.29
C ASP A 349 -2.16 -6.69 -4.54
N GLY A 350 -2.29 -5.59 -5.28
CA GLY A 350 -2.18 -4.23 -4.75
C GLY A 350 -0.76 -3.64 -4.71
N TYR A 351 0.29 -4.45 -4.88
CA TYR A 351 1.68 -4.00 -4.76
C TYR A 351 2.35 -3.64 -6.09
N THR A 352 3.28 -2.68 -6.05
CA THR A 352 4.15 -2.33 -7.19
C THR A 352 5.39 -3.22 -7.26
N GLN A 353 6.10 -3.19 -8.39
CA GLN A 353 7.39 -3.87 -8.50
C GLN A 353 8.41 -3.32 -7.47
N SER A 354 8.40 -2.00 -7.23
CA SER A 354 9.28 -1.36 -6.25
C SER A 354 8.99 -1.85 -4.84
N ASP A 355 7.72 -2.00 -4.48
CA ASP A 355 7.34 -2.55 -3.17
C ASP A 355 7.85 -3.98 -3.02
N VAL A 356 7.56 -4.86 -3.97
CA VAL A 356 7.98 -6.26 -3.86
C VAL A 356 9.52 -6.39 -3.83
N LYS A 357 10.26 -5.45 -4.42
CA LYS A 357 11.73 -5.41 -4.37
C LYS A 357 12.29 -4.78 -3.09
N ALA A 358 11.54 -3.99 -2.34
CA ALA A 358 12.02 -3.33 -1.15
C ALA A 358 12.29 -4.34 -0.01
N ASP A 359 13.38 -4.13 0.73
CA ASP A 359 13.79 -5.03 1.81
C ASP A 359 12.84 -4.99 3.02
N ILE A 360 12.13 -3.88 3.21
CA ILE A 360 11.06 -3.77 4.22
C ILE A 360 9.88 -4.71 3.93
N PHE A 361 9.75 -5.19 2.69
CA PHE A 361 8.66 -6.05 2.23
C PHE A 361 9.14 -7.45 1.82
N LEU A 362 10.19 -7.94 2.47
CA LEU A 362 10.71 -9.30 2.25
C LEU A 362 9.62 -10.38 2.37
N ALA A 363 8.60 -10.18 3.20
CA ALA A 363 7.47 -11.09 3.32
C ALA A 363 6.60 -11.22 2.05
N LEU A 364 6.76 -10.34 1.05
CA LEU A 364 6.15 -10.48 -0.27
C LEU A 364 6.95 -11.43 -1.18
N ARG A 365 8.21 -11.74 -0.86
CA ARG A 365 9.07 -12.64 -1.66
C ARG A 365 9.32 -13.98 -0.95
N PRO A 366 9.49 -15.08 -1.73
CA PRO A 366 9.20 -15.21 -3.15
C PRO A 366 7.69 -15.16 -3.44
N PHE A 367 7.30 -14.66 -4.60
CA PHE A 367 5.92 -14.74 -5.09
C PHE A 367 5.83 -15.63 -6.32
N HIS A 368 4.62 -16.07 -6.62
CA HIS A 368 4.31 -16.97 -7.72
C HIS A 368 3.50 -16.24 -8.80
N VAL A 369 2.57 -15.38 -8.38
CA VAL A 369 1.85 -14.47 -9.27
C VAL A 369 1.78 -13.09 -8.63
N LEU A 370 2.02 -12.03 -9.41
CA LEU A 370 1.89 -10.63 -8.99
C LEU A 370 0.95 -9.90 -9.95
N ALA A 371 -0.12 -9.29 -9.44
CA ALA A 371 -0.93 -8.33 -10.18
C ALA A 371 -0.51 -6.90 -9.83
N THR A 372 -0.10 -6.11 -10.83
CA THR A 372 0.40 -4.75 -10.60
C THR A 372 0.02 -3.77 -11.72
N SER A 373 -0.25 -2.52 -11.36
CA SER A 373 -0.64 -1.43 -12.29
C SER A 373 0.55 -0.69 -12.91
N CYS A 374 1.78 -0.94 -12.44
CA CYS A 374 2.98 -0.27 -12.91
C CYS A 374 3.71 -1.05 -14.01
N GLN A 375 4.54 -0.37 -14.79
CA GLN A 375 5.45 -1.01 -15.72
C GLN A 375 6.44 -1.88 -14.93
N TYR A 376 6.40 -3.19 -15.14
CA TYR A 376 7.36 -4.12 -14.53
C TYR A 376 8.63 -4.15 -15.37
N ASP A 377 9.67 -3.49 -14.86
CA ASP A 377 10.97 -3.43 -15.51
C ASP A 377 11.70 -4.76 -15.31
N LYS A 378 11.68 -5.57 -16.37
CA LYS A 378 12.20 -6.93 -16.37
C LYS A 378 13.67 -6.88 -16.76
N LYS A 379 14.55 -7.21 -15.82
CA LYS A 379 15.99 -7.38 -16.09
C LYS A 379 16.25 -8.66 -16.89
N SER A 380 17.42 -8.75 -17.52
CA SER A 380 17.78 -9.88 -18.40
C SER A 380 17.81 -11.23 -17.69
N ASP A 381 18.08 -11.24 -16.38
CA ASP A 381 18.17 -12.40 -15.50
C ASP A 381 16.86 -12.73 -14.77
N ASP A 382 15.83 -11.89 -14.92
CA ASP A 382 14.55 -12.08 -14.26
C ASP A 382 13.75 -13.22 -14.93
N PRO A 383 13.44 -14.31 -14.21
CA PRO A 383 12.71 -15.44 -14.79
C PRO A 383 11.21 -15.15 -14.99
N ALA A 384 10.69 -14.00 -14.56
CA ALA A 384 9.26 -13.72 -14.59
C ALA A 384 8.67 -13.70 -16.00
N HIS A 385 7.51 -14.35 -16.17
CA HIS A 385 6.67 -14.22 -17.36
C HIS A 385 5.75 -13.01 -17.20
N LYS A 386 5.92 -12.00 -18.06
CA LYS A 386 5.02 -10.85 -18.13
C LYS A 386 3.82 -11.19 -19.00
N VAL A 387 2.62 -10.96 -18.49
CA VAL A 387 1.36 -11.04 -19.23
C VAL A 387 0.59 -9.75 -19.01
N VAL A 388 -0.05 -9.23 -20.06
CA VAL A 388 -0.80 -7.97 -20.00
C VAL A 388 -2.28 -8.28 -20.12
N LEU A 389 -3.05 -7.90 -19.10
CA LEU A 389 -4.51 -7.88 -19.16
C LEU A 389 -4.93 -6.60 -19.89
N PRO A 390 -5.54 -6.71 -21.09
CA PRO A 390 -5.88 -5.54 -21.89
C PRO A 390 -6.93 -4.63 -21.22
N ALA A 391 -6.92 -3.37 -21.63
CA ALA A 391 -7.95 -2.42 -21.26
C ALA A 391 -9.33 -2.85 -21.79
N TRP A 392 -10.38 -2.29 -21.19
CA TRP A 392 -11.74 -2.53 -21.65
C TRP A 392 -11.94 -2.06 -23.08
N ARG A 393 -12.62 -2.87 -23.90
CA ARG A 393 -13.27 -2.34 -25.09
C ARG A 393 -14.36 -1.38 -24.65
N PHE A 394 -14.55 -0.32 -25.42
CA PHE A 394 -15.57 0.68 -25.13
C PHE A 394 -16.97 0.07 -25.03
N GLU A 395 -17.31 -0.85 -25.95
CA GLU A 395 -18.60 -1.54 -25.98
C GLU A 395 -18.84 -2.40 -24.72
N ASP A 396 -17.82 -3.15 -24.27
CA ASP A 396 -17.91 -3.98 -23.06
C ASP A 396 -18.04 -3.12 -21.80
N LEU A 397 -17.29 -2.00 -21.74
CA LEU A 397 -17.37 -1.07 -20.62
C LEU A 397 -18.75 -0.39 -20.56
N LEU A 398 -19.27 0.04 -21.72
CA LEU A 398 -20.60 0.63 -21.82
C LEU A 398 -21.68 -0.38 -21.39
N GLY A 399 -21.58 -1.62 -21.89
CA GLY A 399 -22.47 -2.71 -21.49
C GLY A 399 -22.40 -3.02 -19.99
N TYR A 400 -21.20 -2.99 -19.40
CA TYR A 400 -21.01 -3.16 -17.97
C TYR A 400 -21.66 -2.03 -17.16
N VAL A 401 -21.43 -0.76 -17.54
CA VAL A 401 -21.99 0.40 -16.84
C VAL A 401 -23.51 0.42 -16.92
N LEU A 402 -24.09 0.13 -18.09
CA LEU A 402 -25.54 0.11 -18.29
C LEU A 402 -26.25 -1.01 -17.50
N LYS A 403 -25.56 -2.13 -17.22
CA LYS A 403 -26.11 -3.26 -16.45
C LYS A 403 -25.93 -3.13 -14.93
N ASN A 404 -25.13 -2.18 -14.46
CA ASN A 404 -24.86 -1.96 -13.02
C ASN A 404 -25.30 -0.57 -12.53
N ARG A 405 -26.04 0.19 -13.36
CA ARG A 405 -26.94 1.26 -12.89
C ARG A 405 -28.30 0.65 -12.60
#